data_AF-A0A7Z2MA78-F1
#
_entry.id   AF-A0A7Z2MA78-F1
#
_cell.length_a   1.000
_cell.length_b   1.000
_cell.length_c   1.000
_cell.angle_alpha   90.00
_cell.angle_beta   90.00
_cell.angle_gamma   90.00
#
_symmetry.space_group_name_H-M   'P 1'
#
loop_
_entity.id
_entity.type
_entity.pdbx_description
1 polymer ?
#
loop_
_entity_poly.entity_id
_entity_poly.type
_entity_poly.pdbx_seq_one_letter_code
_entity_poly.pdbx_strand_id
1 'polypeptide(L)'
;MLAVDDAQPVAASVVQVGDARERFAQWREGKSGKVLSVSVIGDSYSAGQDFYLNKLVQRVAGEVGFAGPGYVGFNHGAALGGTHFKYTRSSDKYFGGDWKVSDLGQASPDSRTVTGRPGAWLQVDASPTPRIDTAVTQAKLLYLGNGESSEIRYRWSPAQDWQPLKLEGSGVQEVPLTGLSAAKDWSFKLEVVKGAPTLFGLWMSNDQNGVRVSKLAASGAASADFYHQDPQWQVQWKAAVSKIPADVYLIMLGGNDQGFGVKPAQYLQNVQGLVGMLREIQPQASINLIMRQDTTRSSAYPMSAYAQVLEPWALEQRLGYANLQCAFGPDVKRYAAAMIGPDKIHPVPATGGKVIADYFYGWITGAKDRCDASPK
;
A
#
# COMPACT_ATOMS: atom_id res chain seq x y z
N MET A 1 37.00 10.00 -28.63
CA MET A 1 36.41 10.40 -27.33
C MET A 1 35.52 11.58 -27.59
N LEU A 2 34.20 11.38 -27.57
CA LEU A 2 33.20 12.44 -27.57
C LEU A 2 32.57 12.39 -26.18
N ALA A 3 32.61 13.52 -25.49
CA ALA A 3 32.08 13.68 -24.14
C ALA A 3 30.58 13.36 -24.14
N VAL A 4 30.17 12.55 -23.18
CA VAL A 4 28.77 12.31 -22.87
C VAL A 4 28.29 13.60 -22.19
N ASP A 5 27.38 14.31 -22.86
CA ASP A 5 26.70 15.46 -22.25
C ASP A 5 25.98 14.99 -20.98
N ASP A 6 26.34 15.64 -19.88
CA ASP A 6 25.69 15.51 -18.59
C ASP A 6 24.19 15.72 -18.76
N ALA A 7 23.41 14.74 -18.30
CA ALA A 7 21.95 14.80 -18.29
C ALA A 7 21.51 16.10 -17.60
N GLN A 8 20.90 17.00 -18.35
CA GLN A 8 20.39 18.25 -17.79
C GLN A 8 19.31 17.96 -16.74
N PRO A 9 19.35 18.63 -15.58
CA PRO A 9 18.29 18.51 -14.58
C PRO A 9 17.00 19.07 -15.18
N VAL A 10 16.01 18.19 -15.36
CA VAL A 10 14.67 18.62 -15.73
C VAL A 10 14.15 19.48 -14.59
N ALA A 11 13.89 20.75 -14.87
CA ALA A 11 13.22 21.67 -13.96
C ALA A 11 11.78 21.19 -13.75
N ALA A 12 11.58 20.24 -12.83
CA ALA A 12 10.28 19.98 -12.26
C ALA A 12 9.87 21.26 -11.54
N SER A 13 8.80 21.90 -12.01
CA SER A 13 8.11 22.92 -11.22
C SER A 13 7.89 22.33 -9.82
N VAL A 14 8.63 22.85 -8.84
CA VAL A 14 8.52 22.45 -7.45
C VAL A 14 7.19 23.02 -6.97
N VAL A 15 6.09 22.32 -7.28
CA VAL A 15 4.92 22.40 -6.43
C VAL A 15 5.44 21.96 -5.07
N GLN A 16 5.51 22.89 -4.12
CA GLN A 16 5.80 22.56 -2.74
C GLN A 16 4.61 21.79 -2.22
N VAL A 17 4.65 20.48 -2.44
CA VAL A 17 3.70 19.56 -1.86
C VAL A 17 4.18 19.35 -0.43
N GLY A 18 3.44 19.91 0.52
CA GLY A 18 3.64 19.65 1.94
C GLY A 18 3.62 18.16 2.27
N ASP A 19 4.20 17.80 3.41
CA ASP A 19 4.14 16.42 3.89
C ASP A 19 2.70 15.97 4.22
N ALA A 20 2.53 14.73 4.65
CA ALA A 20 1.22 14.17 5.00
C ALA A 20 0.46 15.04 6.02
N ARG A 21 1.14 15.74 6.92
CA ARG A 21 0.53 16.57 7.96
C ARG A 21 -0.11 17.80 7.35
N GLU A 22 0.63 18.48 6.48
CA GLU A 22 0.12 19.64 5.76
C GLU A 22 -1.06 19.26 4.86
N ARG A 23 -0.94 18.15 4.11
CA ARG A 23 -2.04 17.66 3.27
C ARG A 23 -3.28 17.30 4.07
N PHE A 24 -3.09 16.60 5.20
CA PHE A 24 -4.20 16.22 6.06
C PHE A 24 -4.86 17.45 6.71
N ALA A 25 -4.09 18.46 7.11
CA ALA A 25 -4.60 19.73 7.64
C ALA A 25 -5.38 20.52 6.57
N GLN A 26 -4.80 20.72 5.38
CA GLN A 26 -5.48 21.39 4.25
C GLN A 26 -6.81 20.70 3.91
N TRP A 27 -6.81 19.38 3.90
CA TRP A 27 -8.01 18.59 3.65
C TRP A 27 -9.07 18.75 4.74
N ARG A 28 -8.67 18.70 6.02
CA ARG A 28 -9.59 18.95 7.15
C ARG A 28 -10.18 20.36 7.14
N GLU A 29 -9.44 21.34 6.66
CA GLU A 29 -9.91 22.72 6.48
C GLU A 29 -10.80 22.91 5.23
N GLY A 30 -11.07 21.84 4.47
CA GLY A 30 -11.88 21.89 3.26
C GLY A 30 -11.19 22.56 2.07
N LYS A 31 -9.87 22.77 2.14
CA LYS A 31 -9.06 23.38 1.07
C LYS A 31 -8.74 22.39 -0.07
N SER A 32 -9.02 21.11 0.14
CA SER A 32 -8.96 20.06 -0.89
C SER A 32 -10.28 19.28 -0.93
N GLY A 33 -10.46 18.44 -1.95
CA GLY A 33 -11.72 17.73 -2.21
C GLY A 33 -12.25 16.89 -1.05
N LYS A 34 -13.44 16.31 -1.23
CA LYS A 34 -14.18 15.58 -0.16
C LYS A 34 -13.51 14.30 0.35
N VAL A 35 -12.53 13.80 -0.38
CA VAL A 35 -11.83 12.54 -0.08
C VAL A 35 -10.33 12.80 -0.04
N LEU A 36 -9.66 12.28 0.99
CA LEU A 36 -8.20 12.19 1.04
C LEU A 36 -7.80 10.75 0.71
N SER A 37 -7.17 10.56 -0.45
CA SER A 37 -6.71 9.26 -0.93
C SER A 37 -5.29 8.99 -0.44
N VAL A 38 -5.09 7.90 0.28
CA VAL A 38 -3.80 7.51 0.86
C VAL A 38 -3.39 6.16 0.27
N SER A 39 -2.22 6.10 -0.34
CA SER A 39 -1.62 4.85 -0.82
C SER A 39 -0.47 4.44 0.09
N VAL A 40 -0.49 3.20 0.56
CA VAL A 40 0.54 2.66 1.45
C VAL A 40 1.38 1.63 0.72
N ILE A 41 2.63 1.97 0.43
CA ILE A 41 3.63 1.05 -0.10
C ILE A 41 4.41 0.46 1.06
N GLY A 42 4.54 -0.86 1.12
CA GLY A 42 5.34 -1.46 2.18
C GLY A 42 5.51 -2.97 2.15
N ASP A 43 6.15 -3.45 3.21
CA ASP A 43 6.49 -4.85 3.41
C ASP A 43 5.43 -5.59 4.27
N SER A 44 5.85 -6.62 5.01
CA SER A 44 4.99 -7.37 5.91
C SER A 44 4.32 -6.53 7.00
N TYR A 45 4.92 -5.41 7.44
CA TYR A 45 4.30 -4.51 8.43
C TYR A 45 3.01 -3.89 7.90
N SER A 46 3.01 -3.50 6.61
CA SER A 46 1.88 -2.86 5.95
C SER A 46 0.94 -3.87 5.27
N ALA A 47 1.47 -5.03 4.85
CA ALA A 47 0.68 -6.10 4.25
C ALA A 47 -0.19 -6.81 5.28
N GLY A 48 0.33 -7.00 6.51
CA GLY A 48 -0.36 -7.64 7.63
C GLY A 48 -1.51 -6.79 8.16
N GLN A 49 -2.66 -7.44 8.40
CA GLN A 49 -3.89 -6.76 8.80
C GLN A 49 -3.80 -6.17 10.21
N ASP A 50 -3.06 -6.80 11.13
CA ASP A 50 -3.18 -6.50 12.56
C ASP A 50 -2.03 -5.67 13.13
N PHE A 51 -0.99 -5.39 12.33
CA PHE A 51 0.19 -4.70 12.85
C PHE A 51 -0.08 -3.25 13.19
N TYR A 52 -0.54 -2.42 12.26
CA TYR A 52 -0.83 -1.01 12.63
C TYR A 52 -1.94 -0.40 11.79
N LEU A 53 -1.94 -0.75 10.50
CA LEU A 53 -2.64 0.02 9.49
C LEU A 53 -4.16 -0.08 9.63
N ASN A 54 -4.68 -1.25 10.03
CA ASN A 54 -6.09 -1.41 10.36
C ASN A 54 -6.53 -0.48 11.51
N LYS A 55 -5.79 -0.48 12.63
CA LYS A 55 -6.09 0.38 13.79
C LYS A 55 -6.00 1.86 13.44
N LEU A 56 -4.97 2.24 12.68
CA LEU A 56 -4.78 3.60 12.21
C LEU A 56 -5.97 4.06 11.35
N VAL A 57 -6.34 3.28 10.34
CA VAL A 57 -7.46 3.63 9.44
C VAL A 57 -8.78 3.69 10.18
N GLN A 58 -9.09 2.72 11.05
CA GLN A 58 -10.33 2.76 11.85
C GLN A 58 -10.40 4.01 12.74
N ARG A 59 -9.28 4.41 13.34
CA ARG A 59 -9.21 5.60 14.18
C ARG A 59 -9.44 6.86 13.37
N VAL A 60 -8.68 7.04 12.27
CA VAL A 60 -8.81 8.23 11.41
C VAL A 60 -10.20 8.30 10.81
N ALA A 61 -10.68 7.21 10.21
CA ALA A 61 -11.99 7.16 9.57
C ALA A 61 -13.15 7.38 10.55
N GLY A 62 -13.01 6.94 11.81
CA GLY A 62 -13.98 7.22 12.87
C GLY A 62 -14.12 8.72 13.21
N GLU A 63 -13.15 9.56 12.84
CA GLU A 63 -13.19 11.00 13.06
C GLU A 63 -13.63 11.79 11.83
N VAL A 64 -13.25 11.32 10.64
CA VAL A 64 -13.39 12.10 9.40
C VAL A 64 -14.23 11.43 8.31
N GLY A 65 -14.74 10.22 8.56
CA GLY A 65 -15.45 9.40 7.60
C GLY A 65 -14.55 8.42 6.85
N PHE A 66 -15.18 7.40 6.27
CA PHE A 66 -14.53 6.34 5.49
C PHE A 66 -15.01 6.39 4.04
N ALA A 67 -14.17 6.91 3.15
CA ALA A 67 -14.48 7.11 1.73
C ALA A 67 -14.28 5.84 0.86
N GLY A 68 -14.34 4.67 1.49
CA GLY A 68 -14.19 3.36 0.87
C GLY A 68 -12.78 2.76 1.00
N PRO A 69 -12.62 1.49 0.59
CA PRO A 69 -11.40 0.71 0.80
C PRO A 69 -10.25 1.02 -0.16
N GLY A 70 -10.47 1.79 -1.23
CA GLY A 70 -9.45 2.02 -2.24
C GLY A 70 -9.03 0.72 -2.93
N TYR A 71 -7.72 0.54 -3.14
CA TYR A 71 -7.16 -0.67 -3.75
C TYR A 71 -6.99 -1.83 -2.74
N VAL A 72 -7.50 -2.99 -3.13
CA VAL A 72 -7.34 -4.30 -2.49
C VAL A 72 -6.69 -5.26 -3.48
N GLY A 73 -5.40 -5.51 -3.27
CA GLY A 73 -4.63 -6.44 -4.09
C GLY A 73 -4.92 -7.91 -3.79
N PHE A 74 -4.80 -8.74 -4.84
CA PHE A 74 -4.99 -10.19 -4.76
C PHE A 74 -3.74 -10.95 -4.29
N ASN A 75 -2.67 -10.27 -3.87
CA ASN A 75 -1.50 -10.93 -3.28
C ASN A 75 -1.75 -11.46 -1.87
N HIS A 76 -2.07 -10.57 -0.92
CA HIS A 76 -2.15 -10.94 0.51
C HIS A 76 -3.50 -10.61 1.16
N GLY A 77 -4.32 -9.81 0.47
CA GLY A 77 -5.71 -9.60 0.81
C GLY A 77 -6.00 -8.88 2.11
N ALA A 78 -6.50 -7.66 1.94
CA ALA A 78 -7.32 -6.86 2.84
C ALA A 78 -7.02 -5.41 2.53
N ALA A 79 -8.08 -4.61 2.42
CA ALA A 79 -7.96 -3.18 2.48
C ALA A 79 -7.49 -2.75 3.88
N LEU A 80 -7.15 -1.48 3.98
CA LEU A 80 -6.84 -0.87 5.26
C LEU A 80 -8.18 -0.64 5.97
N GLY A 81 -8.27 -1.13 7.20
CA GLY A 81 -9.55 -1.50 7.83
C GLY A 81 -9.69 -3.02 8.05
N GLY A 82 -8.75 -3.83 7.55
CA GLY A 82 -8.33 -5.19 7.97
C GLY A 82 -9.41 -6.25 8.18
N THR A 83 -10.32 -5.99 9.11
CA THR A 83 -11.50 -6.80 9.41
C THR A 83 -12.70 -6.47 8.51
N HIS A 84 -12.75 -5.28 7.91
CA HIS A 84 -13.92 -4.81 7.14
C HIS A 84 -13.95 -5.25 5.68
N PHE A 85 -12.80 -5.56 5.08
CA PHE A 85 -12.67 -6.09 3.72
C PHE A 85 -11.70 -7.25 3.77
N LYS A 86 -12.23 -8.46 3.89
CA LYS A 86 -11.45 -9.66 4.16
C LYS A 86 -11.31 -10.50 2.90
N TYR A 87 -10.05 -10.66 2.49
CA TYR A 87 -9.58 -11.62 1.51
C TYR A 87 -8.24 -12.13 2.03
N THR A 88 -7.90 -13.38 1.81
CA THR A 88 -6.54 -13.86 2.01
C THR A 88 -6.32 -15.11 1.17
N ARG A 89 -5.19 -15.16 0.46
CA ARG A 89 -4.82 -16.35 -0.33
C ARG A 89 -4.47 -17.56 0.52
N SER A 90 -4.24 -17.38 1.83
CA SER A 90 -3.91 -18.46 2.76
C SER A 90 -5.15 -19.17 3.31
N SER A 91 -6.34 -18.87 2.79
CA SER A 91 -7.59 -19.47 3.24
C SER A 91 -8.39 -19.99 2.05
N ASP A 92 -8.73 -21.27 2.13
CA ASP A 92 -9.65 -21.98 1.23
C ASP A 92 -11.07 -21.40 1.21
N LYS A 93 -11.45 -20.58 2.19
CA LYS A 93 -12.68 -19.77 2.16
C LYS A 93 -12.63 -18.66 1.11
N TYR A 94 -11.46 -18.06 0.90
CA TYR A 94 -11.31 -16.81 0.15
C TYR A 94 -10.60 -17.00 -1.19
N PHE A 95 -9.92 -18.13 -1.38
CA PHE A 95 -9.06 -18.35 -2.51
C PHE A 95 -8.97 -19.85 -2.79
N GLY A 96 -9.31 -20.26 -4.00
CA GLY A 96 -9.33 -21.67 -4.37
C GLY A 96 -9.24 -21.91 -5.87
N GLY A 97 -9.10 -23.19 -6.22
CA GLY A 97 -8.79 -23.62 -7.59
C GLY A 97 -7.35 -23.29 -7.99
N ASP A 98 -7.10 -23.24 -9.29
CA ASP A 98 -5.75 -23.23 -9.87
C ASP A 98 -5.20 -21.81 -10.10
N TRP A 99 -5.08 -21.03 -9.02
CA TRP A 99 -4.34 -19.76 -9.07
C TRP A 99 -2.83 -19.97 -8.89
N LYS A 100 -2.04 -19.39 -9.80
CA LYS A 100 -0.60 -19.24 -9.65
C LYS A 100 -0.30 -17.83 -9.12
N VAL A 101 0.34 -17.73 -7.96
CA VAL A 101 0.87 -16.46 -7.44
C VAL A 101 2.28 -16.26 -7.99
N SER A 102 2.59 -15.06 -8.48
CA SER A 102 3.94 -14.74 -8.94
C SER A 102 4.94 -14.65 -7.78
N ASP A 103 6.22 -14.61 -8.14
CA ASP A 103 7.28 -14.10 -7.26
C ASP A 103 7.09 -12.60 -6.99
N LEU A 104 7.85 -12.06 -6.02
CA LEU A 104 7.94 -10.62 -5.77
C LEU A 104 8.64 -9.90 -6.95
N GLY A 105 8.51 -8.58 -7.00
CA GLY A 105 9.13 -7.75 -8.04
C GLY A 105 8.33 -7.69 -9.34
N GLN A 106 7.05 -8.09 -9.34
CA GLN A 106 6.21 -7.88 -10.52
C GLN A 106 5.81 -6.40 -10.64
N ALA A 107 5.77 -5.88 -11.86
CA ALA A 107 5.28 -4.55 -12.19
C ALA A 107 3.75 -4.45 -11.98
N SER A 108 3.36 -4.38 -10.71
CA SER A 108 2.01 -4.42 -10.16
C SER A 108 1.96 -3.60 -8.86
N PRO A 109 0.78 -3.13 -8.41
CA PRO A 109 0.71 -2.21 -7.27
C PRO A 109 1.27 -2.78 -5.96
N ASP A 110 1.03 -4.07 -5.70
CA ASP A 110 1.49 -4.80 -4.51
C ASP A 110 2.54 -5.86 -4.85
N SER A 111 3.38 -5.58 -5.86
CA SER A 111 4.58 -6.33 -6.26
C SER A 111 4.39 -7.82 -6.59
N ARG A 112 3.14 -8.28 -6.69
CA ARG A 112 2.77 -9.63 -7.13
C ARG A 112 1.51 -9.62 -7.97
N THR A 113 1.34 -10.67 -8.76
CA THR A 113 0.14 -10.93 -9.54
C THR A 113 -0.41 -12.32 -9.23
N VAL A 114 -1.67 -12.56 -9.61
CA VAL A 114 -2.26 -13.90 -9.62
C VAL A 114 -2.72 -14.26 -11.03
N THR A 115 -2.29 -15.40 -11.55
CA THR A 115 -2.71 -15.91 -12.85
C THR A 115 -3.58 -17.15 -12.66
N GLY A 116 -4.80 -17.12 -13.18
CA GLY A 116 -5.78 -18.20 -12.96
C GLY A 116 -5.90 -19.16 -14.14
N ARG A 117 -6.64 -20.24 -13.93
CA ARG A 117 -7.18 -21.15 -14.97
C ARG A 117 -8.68 -21.33 -14.75
N PRO A 118 -9.45 -21.87 -15.72
CA PRO A 118 -10.88 -22.12 -15.53
C PRO A 118 -11.17 -22.87 -14.21
N GLY A 119 -12.14 -22.36 -13.44
CA GLY A 119 -12.48 -22.85 -12.11
C GLY A 119 -11.70 -22.22 -10.95
N ALA A 120 -10.62 -21.48 -11.21
CA ALA A 120 -9.95 -20.68 -10.19
C ALA A 120 -10.87 -19.55 -9.71
N TRP A 121 -11.00 -19.38 -8.40
CA TRP A 121 -11.92 -18.40 -7.81
C TRP A 121 -11.31 -17.68 -6.62
N LEU A 122 -11.77 -16.46 -6.36
CA LEU A 122 -11.44 -15.69 -5.17
C LEU A 122 -12.68 -14.98 -4.62
N GLN A 123 -12.63 -14.63 -3.35
CA GLN A 123 -13.72 -13.95 -2.66
C GLN A 123 -13.21 -12.85 -1.73
N VAL A 124 -13.89 -11.71 -1.74
CA VAL A 124 -13.68 -10.60 -0.81
C VAL A 124 -14.98 -10.40 -0.04
N ASP A 125 -14.93 -10.57 1.28
CA ASP A 125 -16.06 -10.28 2.16
C ASP A 125 -15.95 -8.85 2.68
N ALA A 126 -17.07 -8.15 2.76
CA ALA A 126 -17.19 -6.90 3.49
C ALA A 126 -18.01 -7.06 4.77
N SER A 127 -17.60 -6.37 5.83
CA SER A 127 -18.28 -6.41 7.12
C SER A 127 -18.28 -5.01 7.76
N PRO A 128 -19.43 -4.33 7.84
CA PRO A 128 -19.51 -2.97 8.36
C PRO A 128 -19.35 -2.92 9.89
N THR A 129 -19.08 -1.73 10.40
CA THR A 129 -19.31 -1.37 11.81
C THR A 129 -20.02 -0.02 11.89
N PRO A 130 -20.51 0.42 13.06
CA PRO A 130 -21.07 1.76 13.19
C PRO A 130 -20.12 2.90 12.75
N ARG A 131 -18.80 2.66 12.74
CA ARG A 131 -17.78 3.65 12.34
C ARG A 131 -17.31 3.50 10.90
N ILE A 132 -17.50 2.34 10.28
CA ILE A 132 -16.96 2.02 8.95
C ILE A 132 -18.09 1.56 8.05
N ASP A 133 -18.42 2.42 7.07
CA ASP A 133 -19.37 2.12 6.01
C ASP A 133 -18.69 1.39 4.85
N THR A 134 -19.01 0.12 4.70
CA THR A 134 -18.42 -0.75 3.68
C THR A 134 -19.22 -0.80 2.38
N ALA A 135 -20.29 -0.01 2.23
CA ALA A 135 -20.98 0.12 0.94
C ALA A 135 -19.99 0.49 -0.17
N VAL A 136 -20.25 0.03 -1.39
CA VAL A 136 -19.44 0.34 -2.57
C VAL A 136 -20.36 0.90 -3.65
N THR A 137 -20.01 2.08 -4.17
CA THR A 137 -20.75 2.77 -5.24
C THR A 137 -20.00 2.77 -6.56
N GLN A 138 -18.68 2.51 -6.52
CA GLN A 138 -17.88 2.25 -7.71
C GLN A 138 -16.86 1.15 -7.43
N ALA A 139 -16.67 0.27 -8.40
CA ALA A 139 -15.64 -0.76 -8.35
C ALA A 139 -15.04 -0.97 -9.74
N LYS A 140 -13.76 -1.29 -9.78
CA LYS A 140 -13.07 -1.72 -10.99
C LYS A 140 -12.10 -2.85 -10.69
N LEU A 141 -11.96 -3.76 -11.64
CA LEU A 141 -10.94 -4.81 -11.63
C LEU A 141 -9.71 -4.30 -12.41
N LEU A 142 -8.53 -4.44 -11.81
CA LEU A 142 -7.25 -4.12 -12.43
C LEU A 142 -6.54 -5.42 -12.81
N TYR A 143 -6.04 -5.50 -14.04
CA TYR A 143 -5.43 -6.70 -14.59
C TYR A 143 -4.33 -6.40 -15.62
N LEU A 144 -3.53 -7.42 -15.94
CA LEU A 144 -2.54 -7.38 -17.01
C LEU A 144 -3.08 -8.16 -18.21
N GLY A 145 -3.40 -7.44 -19.28
CA GLY A 145 -3.77 -8.01 -20.56
C GLY A 145 -2.55 -8.59 -21.28
N ASN A 146 -2.69 -9.80 -21.82
CA ASN A 146 -1.66 -10.50 -22.59
C ASN A 146 -1.93 -10.47 -24.10
N GLY A 147 -2.92 -9.71 -24.57
CA GLY A 147 -3.37 -9.68 -25.97
C GLY A 147 -4.39 -10.77 -26.31
N GLU A 148 -4.67 -11.70 -25.40
CA GLU A 148 -5.70 -12.74 -25.56
C GLU A 148 -6.94 -12.41 -24.74
N SER A 149 -8.09 -12.94 -25.15
CA SER A 149 -9.31 -12.82 -24.36
C SER A 149 -9.36 -13.90 -23.27
N SER A 150 -9.65 -13.47 -22.05
CA SER A 150 -10.11 -14.33 -20.96
C SER A 150 -11.56 -14.00 -20.60
N GLU A 151 -12.27 -14.97 -20.03
CA GLU A 151 -13.63 -14.78 -19.54
C GLU A 151 -13.65 -15.12 -18.05
N ILE A 152 -14.23 -14.24 -17.26
CA ILE A 152 -14.51 -14.47 -15.85
C ILE A 152 -16.00 -14.26 -15.61
N ARG A 153 -16.47 -14.66 -14.44
CA ARG A 153 -17.76 -14.26 -13.90
C ARG A 153 -17.61 -13.75 -12.48
N TYR A 154 -18.46 -12.82 -12.07
CA TYR A 154 -18.45 -12.27 -10.72
C TYR A 154 -19.85 -12.00 -10.18
N ARG A 155 -19.97 -11.83 -8.86
CA ARG A 155 -21.21 -11.39 -8.18
C ARG A 155 -20.86 -10.75 -6.83
N TRP A 156 -21.71 -9.85 -6.34
CA TRP A 156 -21.48 -9.13 -5.06
C TRP A 156 -22.19 -9.75 -3.86
N SER A 157 -23.06 -10.73 -4.09
CA SER A 157 -23.75 -11.48 -3.05
C SER A 157 -24.02 -12.91 -3.54
N PRO A 158 -24.07 -13.91 -2.63
CA PRO A 158 -24.46 -15.29 -2.99
C PRO A 158 -25.85 -15.41 -3.63
N ALA A 159 -26.75 -14.47 -3.34
CA ALA A 159 -28.11 -14.44 -3.87
C ALA A 159 -28.21 -13.73 -5.23
N GLN A 160 -27.16 -13.02 -5.66
CA GLN A 160 -27.13 -12.41 -6.99
C GLN A 160 -26.72 -13.43 -8.05
N ASP A 161 -27.29 -13.25 -9.24
CA ASP A 161 -26.83 -13.97 -10.44
C ASP A 161 -25.39 -13.59 -10.79
N TRP A 162 -24.71 -14.54 -11.42
CA TRP A 162 -23.36 -14.30 -11.95
C TRP A 162 -23.40 -13.33 -13.12
N GLN A 163 -22.54 -12.32 -13.07
CA GLN A 163 -22.30 -11.40 -14.16
C GLN A 163 -21.09 -11.88 -14.98
N PRO A 164 -21.25 -12.09 -16.30
CA PRO A 164 -20.12 -12.40 -17.16
C PRO A 164 -19.24 -11.16 -17.37
N LEU A 165 -17.94 -11.36 -17.51
CA LEU A 165 -16.99 -10.30 -17.81
C LEU A 165 -15.89 -10.81 -18.73
N LYS A 166 -15.71 -10.13 -19.86
CA LYS A 166 -14.62 -10.39 -20.78
C LYS A 166 -13.42 -9.51 -20.42
N LEU A 167 -12.24 -10.11 -20.35
CA LEU A 167 -10.96 -9.43 -20.14
C LEU A 167 -10.17 -9.49 -21.45
N GLU A 168 -9.73 -8.35 -21.95
CA GLU A 168 -9.08 -8.21 -23.26
C GLU A 168 -7.99 -7.13 -23.23
N GLY A 169 -7.29 -6.96 -24.35
CA GLY A 169 -6.25 -5.95 -24.50
C GLY A 169 -4.87 -6.42 -24.03
N SER A 170 -3.90 -5.51 -24.12
CA SER A 170 -2.50 -5.75 -23.79
C SER A 170 -1.99 -4.72 -22.78
N GLY A 171 -1.04 -5.13 -21.93
CA GLY A 171 -0.51 -4.26 -20.87
C GLY A 171 -1.52 -4.05 -19.74
N VAL A 172 -1.32 -3.01 -18.93
CA VAL A 172 -2.19 -2.73 -17.79
C VAL A 172 -3.58 -2.30 -18.26
N GLN A 173 -4.61 -2.98 -17.75
CA GLN A 173 -6.00 -2.73 -18.05
C GLN A 173 -6.81 -2.50 -16.77
N GLU A 174 -7.93 -1.80 -16.91
CA GLU A 174 -8.96 -1.70 -15.88
C GLU A 174 -10.34 -1.86 -16.52
N VAL A 175 -11.26 -2.49 -15.81
CA VAL A 175 -12.64 -2.65 -16.27
C VAL A 175 -13.60 -2.36 -15.11
N PRO A 176 -14.63 -1.50 -15.32
CA PRO A 176 -15.61 -1.22 -14.29
C PRO A 176 -16.45 -2.48 -13.99
N LEU A 177 -16.79 -2.67 -12.73
CA LEU A 177 -17.68 -3.72 -12.27
C LEU A 177 -19.05 -3.12 -11.96
N THR A 178 -20.11 -3.79 -12.41
CA THR A 178 -21.51 -3.36 -12.27
C THR A 178 -22.30 -4.29 -11.35
N GLY A 179 -23.59 -3.97 -11.15
CA GLY A 179 -24.49 -4.70 -10.24
C GLY A 179 -23.96 -4.80 -8.81
N LEU A 180 -23.32 -3.72 -8.34
CA LEU A 180 -22.84 -3.56 -6.97
C LEU A 180 -23.98 -3.84 -5.96
N SER A 181 -23.62 -4.31 -4.78
CA SER A 181 -24.59 -4.48 -3.70
C SER A 181 -24.83 -3.15 -2.99
N ALA A 182 -26.11 -2.78 -2.79
CA ALA A 182 -26.47 -1.69 -1.90
C ALA A 182 -26.31 -2.06 -0.40
N ALA A 183 -26.13 -3.35 -0.10
CA ALA A 183 -25.84 -3.81 1.25
C ALA A 183 -24.44 -3.39 1.68
N LYS A 184 -24.24 -3.19 2.98
CA LYS A 184 -22.93 -2.87 3.55
C LYS A 184 -22.14 -4.15 3.83
N ASP A 185 -22.83 -5.21 4.22
CA ASP A 185 -22.34 -6.57 4.25
C ASP A 185 -22.52 -7.22 2.87
N TRP A 186 -21.41 -7.43 2.17
CA TRP A 186 -21.42 -8.03 0.84
C TRP A 186 -20.30 -9.05 0.70
N SER A 187 -20.38 -9.89 -0.32
CA SER A 187 -19.39 -10.93 -0.60
C SER A 187 -19.14 -10.96 -2.11
N PHE A 188 -18.12 -10.23 -2.55
CA PHE A 188 -17.69 -10.25 -3.93
C PHE A 188 -17.00 -11.58 -4.21
N LYS A 189 -17.51 -12.35 -5.18
CA LYS A 189 -16.86 -13.57 -5.66
C LYS A 189 -16.56 -13.44 -7.14
N LEU A 190 -15.38 -13.89 -7.54
CA LEU A 190 -14.90 -13.93 -8.92
C LEU A 190 -14.44 -15.34 -9.25
N GLU A 191 -14.76 -15.82 -10.45
CA GLU A 191 -14.32 -17.12 -10.96
C GLU A 191 -13.88 -17.01 -12.42
N VAL A 192 -12.78 -17.67 -12.77
CA VAL A 192 -12.30 -17.78 -14.15
C VAL A 192 -13.16 -18.81 -14.89
N VAL A 193 -13.72 -18.43 -16.03
CA VAL A 193 -14.53 -19.31 -16.89
C VAL A 193 -13.68 -19.84 -18.05
N LYS A 194 -12.85 -18.98 -18.65
CA LYS A 194 -12.01 -19.31 -19.80
C LYS A 194 -10.73 -18.49 -19.82
N GLY A 195 -9.67 -19.07 -20.38
CA GLY A 195 -8.37 -18.40 -20.53
C GLY A 195 -7.53 -18.45 -19.26
N ALA A 196 -6.52 -17.58 -19.20
CA ALA A 196 -5.56 -17.52 -18.10
C ALA A 196 -5.29 -16.06 -17.67
N PRO A 197 -6.29 -15.38 -17.07
CA PRO A 197 -6.17 -13.97 -16.75
C PRO A 197 -5.12 -13.74 -15.66
N THR A 198 -4.35 -12.65 -15.79
CA THR A 198 -3.42 -12.18 -14.75
C THR A 198 -4.02 -10.96 -14.07
N LEU A 199 -4.38 -11.11 -12.80
CA LEU A 199 -5.09 -10.09 -12.03
C LEU A 199 -4.17 -9.40 -11.03
N PHE A 200 -4.43 -8.11 -10.81
CA PHE A 200 -3.79 -7.32 -9.76
C PHE A 200 -4.68 -7.24 -8.51
N GLY A 201 -5.89 -6.74 -8.66
CA GLY A 201 -6.79 -6.49 -7.54
C GLY A 201 -8.03 -5.69 -7.91
N LEU A 202 -8.78 -5.29 -6.88
CA LEU A 202 -9.93 -4.41 -7.01
C LEU A 202 -9.56 -3.01 -6.56
N TRP A 203 -10.07 -1.99 -7.23
CA TRP A 203 -10.20 -0.66 -6.64
C TRP A 203 -11.67 -0.35 -6.41
N MET A 204 -12.02 0.10 -5.22
CA MET A 204 -13.41 0.35 -4.82
C MET A 204 -13.53 1.67 -4.05
N SER A 205 -14.65 2.35 -4.24
CA SER A 205 -15.01 3.60 -3.57
C SER A 205 -16.48 3.59 -3.12
N ASN A 206 -16.81 4.53 -2.26
CA ASN A 206 -18.18 4.86 -1.87
C ASN A 206 -18.39 6.38 -1.99
N ASP A 207 -19.63 6.82 -1.77
CA ASP A 207 -20.01 8.24 -1.86
C ASP A 207 -19.75 9.02 -0.55
N GLN A 208 -19.09 8.40 0.42
CA GLN A 208 -18.78 9.04 1.70
C GLN A 208 -17.62 10.02 1.56
N ASN A 209 -17.66 11.08 2.36
CA ASN A 209 -16.49 11.91 2.60
C ASN A 209 -15.54 11.15 3.52
N GLY A 210 -14.26 11.53 3.51
CA GLY A 210 -13.30 11.03 4.47
C GLY A 210 -12.01 10.51 3.86
N VAL A 211 -11.38 9.57 4.55
CA VAL A 211 -10.16 8.92 4.07
C VAL A 211 -10.48 7.68 3.24
N ARG A 212 -9.74 7.51 2.14
CA ARG A 212 -9.71 6.28 1.34
C ARG A 212 -8.29 5.76 1.34
N VAL A 213 -8.08 4.49 1.68
CA VAL A 213 -6.72 4.02 1.98
C VAL A 213 -6.42 2.73 1.21
N SER A 214 -5.59 2.87 0.17
CA SER A 214 -5.17 1.82 -0.76
C SER A 214 -3.92 1.08 -0.27
N LYS A 215 -3.96 -0.25 -0.21
CA LYS A 215 -2.82 -1.07 0.24
C LYS A 215 -1.99 -1.60 -0.93
N LEU A 216 -0.79 -1.05 -1.11
CA LEU A 216 0.20 -1.43 -2.12
C LEU A 216 1.37 -2.15 -1.44
N ALA A 217 1.07 -3.16 -0.62
CA ALA A 217 2.04 -3.80 0.27
C ALA A 217 2.07 -5.31 0.13
N ALA A 218 3.28 -5.87 0.21
CA ALA A 218 3.54 -7.30 0.05
C ALA A 218 4.45 -7.83 1.15
N SER A 219 4.01 -8.91 1.80
CA SER A 219 4.86 -9.60 2.77
C SER A 219 6.11 -10.15 2.09
N GLY A 220 7.27 -9.89 2.68
CA GLY A 220 8.58 -10.26 2.14
C GLY A 220 9.19 -9.26 1.15
N ALA A 221 8.47 -8.23 0.72
CA ALA A 221 8.98 -7.26 -0.24
C ALA A 221 10.07 -6.36 0.34
N ALA A 222 11.08 -6.07 -0.48
CA ALA A 222 12.16 -5.11 -0.23
C ALA A 222 12.04 -3.92 -1.19
N SER A 223 12.90 -2.91 -1.04
CA SER A 223 12.89 -1.72 -1.91
C SER A 223 13.06 -2.04 -3.40
N ALA A 224 13.87 -3.07 -3.73
CA ALA A 224 14.08 -3.49 -5.11
C ALA A 224 12.83 -4.09 -5.75
N ASP A 225 11.88 -4.62 -4.98
CA ASP A 225 10.63 -5.19 -5.50
C ASP A 225 9.62 -4.12 -5.94
N PHE A 226 9.88 -2.86 -5.59
CA PHE A 226 9.08 -1.69 -5.97
C PHE A 226 9.83 -0.72 -6.88
N TYR A 227 11.12 -0.96 -7.16
CA TYR A 227 11.89 -0.18 -8.13
C TYR A 227 12.90 -1.05 -8.87
N HIS A 228 12.74 -1.11 -10.19
CA HIS A 228 13.68 -1.74 -11.11
C HIS A 228 14.24 -0.67 -12.05
N GLN A 229 15.49 -0.80 -12.47
CA GLN A 229 16.07 0.07 -13.51
C GLN A 229 15.59 -0.26 -14.93
N ASP A 230 14.88 -1.37 -15.11
CA ASP A 230 14.30 -1.79 -16.39
C ASP A 230 13.18 -0.81 -16.83
N PRO A 231 13.34 -0.09 -17.95
CA PRO A 231 12.33 0.86 -18.44
C PRO A 231 10.98 0.22 -18.74
N GLN A 232 10.94 -1.02 -19.23
CA GLN A 232 9.67 -1.69 -19.55
C GLN A 232 8.90 -2.02 -18.28
N TRP A 233 9.61 -2.52 -17.26
CA TRP A 233 9.06 -2.74 -15.93
C TRP A 233 8.50 -1.43 -15.35
N GLN A 234 9.26 -0.33 -15.42
CA GLN A 234 8.83 0.97 -14.91
C GLN A 234 7.58 1.50 -15.62
N VAL A 235 7.51 1.38 -16.96
CA VAL A 235 6.33 1.77 -17.73
C VAL A 235 5.10 1.00 -17.27
N GLN A 236 5.22 -0.32 -17.11
CA GLN A 236 4.10 -1.14 -16.65
C GLN A 236 3.71 -0.83 -15.20
N TRP A 237 4.68 -0.68 -14.29
CA TRP A 237 4.41 -0.39 -12.89
C TRP A 237 3.73 0.97 -12.73
N LYS A 238 4.24 2.00 -13.42
CA LYS A 238 3.63 3.33 -13.46
C LYS A 238 2.21 3.28 -14.01
N ALA A 239 1.98 2.52 -15.09
CA ALA A 239 0.65 2.32 -15.63
C ALA A 239 -0.29 1.69 -14.59
N ALA A 240 0.14 0.66 -13.87
CA ALA A 240 -0.66 -0.03 -12.85
C ALA A 240 -0.99 0.88 -11.65
N VAL A 241 0.01 1.57 -11.11
CA VAL A 241 -0.16 2.42 -9.92
C VAL A 241 -0.92 3.70 -10.25
N SER A 242 -0.80 4.25 -11.46
CA SER A 242 -1.58 5.42 -11.90
C SER A 242 -3.09 5.19 -11.86
N LYS A 243 -3.55 3.93 -11.91
CA LYS A 243 -4.97 3.59 -11.78
C LYS A 243 -5.50 3.72 -10.34
N ILE A 244 -4.62 3.95 -9.36
CA ILE A 244 -4.98 4.08 -7.95
C ILE A 244 -4.73 5.52 -7.52
N PRO A 245 -5.79 6.34 -7.34
CA PRO A 245 -5.64 7.72 -6.87
C PRO A 245 -4.91 7.78 -5.52
N ALA A 246 -3.99 8.74 -5.38
CA ALA A 246 -3.39 9.10 -4.10
C ALA A 246 -3.10 10.60 -4.03
N ASP A 247 -3.42 11.18 -2.87
CA ASP A 247 -3.00 12.50 -2.42
C ASP A 247 -1.81 12.40 -1.44
N VAL A 248 -1.64 11.21 -0.85
CA VAL A 248 -0.60 10.88 0.12
C VAL A 248 -0.05 9.48 -0.19
N TYR A 249 1.27 9.37 -0.31
CA TYR A 249 2.00 8.12 -0.26
C TYR A 249 2.67 7.97 1.09
N LEU A 250 2.42 6.83 1.76
CA LEU A 250 3.17 6.38 2.92
C LEU A 250 4.03 5.19 2.50
N ILE A 251 5.35 5.33 2.55
CA ILE A 251 6.30 4.32 2.09
C ILE A 251 7.05 3.78 3.30
N MET A 252 6.81 2.51 3.65
CA MET A 252 7.50 1.81 4.73
C MET A 252 8.15 0.53 4.22
N LEU A 253 9.41 0.64 3.86
CA LEU A 253 10.27 -0.44 3.37
C LEU A 253 11.56 -0.47 4.21
N GLY A 254 12.47 -1.41 3.95
CA GLY A 254 13.74 -1.52 4.66
C GLY A 254 13.85 -2.76 5.56
N GLY A 255 12.73 -3.34 6.00
CA GLY A 255 12.76 -4.51 6.88
C GLY A 255 13.31 -5.77 6.21
N ASN A 256 12.89 -6.03 4.97
CA ASN A 256 13.45 -7.13 4.18
C ASN A 256 14.79 -6.75 3.55
N ASP A 257 15.01 -5.48 3.21
CA ASP A 257 16.32 -4.97 2.78
C ASP A 257 17.41 -5.25 3.83
N GLN A 258 17.12 -4.94 5.11
CA GLN A 258 17.93 -5.33 6.26
C GLN A 258 18.18 -6.84 6.29
N GLY A 259 17.13 -7.61 6.05
CA GLY A 259 17.20 -9.07 6.06
C GLY A 259 18.05 -9.70 4.97
N PHE A 260 18.05 -9.09 3.80
CA PHE A 260 18.86 -9.51 2.65
C PHE A 260 20.26 -8.87 2.65
N GLY A 261 20.59 -8.06 3.65
CA GLY A 261 21.88 -7.39 3.74
C GLY A 261 22.09 -6.34 2.65
N VAL A 262 21.02 -5.73 2.14
CA VAL A 262 21.09 -4.65 1.16
C VAL A 262 21.82 -3.47 1.80
N LYS A 263 22.86 -2.94 1.14
CA LYS A 263 23.60 -1.79 1.67
C LYS A 263 22.68 -0.57 1.81
N PRO A 264 22.80 0.26 2.87
CA PRO A 264 21.99 1.46 3.02
C PRO A 264 22.00 2.38 1.79
N ALA A 265 23.14 2.53 1.13
CA ALA A 265 23.24 3.31 -0.11
C ALA A 265 22.41 2.74 -1.27
N GLN A 266 22.37 1.40 -1.42
CA GLN A 266 21.55 0.75 -2.44
C GLN A 266 20.05 0.88 -2.13
N TYR A 267 19.68 0.74 -0.85
CA TYR A 267 18.32 1.00 -0.41
C TYR A 267 17.89 2.44 -0.74
N LEU A 268 18.73 3.43 -0.42
CA LEU A 268 18.46 4.83 -0.76
C LEU A 268 18.27 5.02 -2.27
N GLN A 269 19.13 4.41 -3.11
CA GLN A 269 18.99 4.48 -4.56
C GLN A 269 17.65 3.91 -5.04
N ASN A 270 17.22 2.78 -4.48
CA ASN A 270 15.94 2.17 -4.84
C ASN A 270 14.76 3.05 -4.43
N VAL A 271 14.81 3.63 -3.22
CA VAL A 271 13.78 4.56 -2.75
C VAL A 271 13.76 5.84 -3.58
N GLN A 272 14.91 6.39 -3.96
CA GLN A 272 15.02 7.54 -4.88
C GLN A 272 14.32 7.26 -6.20
N GLY A 273 14.58 6.08 -6.78
CA GLY A 273 13.91 5.63 -8.01
C GLY A 273 12.40 5.50 -7.87
N LEU A 274 11.92 4.88 -6.78
CA LEU A 274 10.50 4.77 -6.48
C LEU A 274 9.83 6.15 -6.34
N VAL A 275 10.44 7.07 -5.59
CA VAL A 275 9.94 8.45 -5.44
C VAL A 275 9.89 9.17 -6.79
N GLY A 276 10.89 8.99 -7.65
CA GLY A 276 10.89 9.50 -9.01
C GLY A 276 9.68 9.03 -9.81
N MET A 277 9.44 7.71 -9.85
CA MET A 277 8.29 7.12 -10.55
C MET A 277 6.95 7.65 -10.02
N LEU A 278 6.82 7.83 -8.70
CA LEU A 278 5.61 8.36 -8.07
C LEU A 278 5.36 9.83 -8.44
N ARG A 279 6.40 10.66 -8.46
CA ARG A 279 6.31 12.06 -8.90
C ARG A 279 5.87 12.18 -10.35
N GLU A 280 6.26 11.25 -11.22
CA GLU A 280 5.81 11.24 -12.61
C GLU A 280 4.31 10.95 -12.76
N ILE A 281 3.77 9.99 -12.00
CA ILE A 281 2.37 9.58 -12.15
C ILE A 281 1.40 10.40 -11.30
N GLN A 282 1.85 10.94 -10.17
CA GLN A 282 1.04 11.72 -9.24
C GLN A 282 1.86 12.88 -8.63
N PRO A 283 2.17 13.90 -9.45
CA PRO A 283 3.06 15.01 -9.05
C PRO A 283 2.54 15.86 -7.89
N GLN A 284 1.23 15.78 -7.59
CA GLN A 284 0.58 16.53 -6.52
C GLN A 284 0.54 15.77 -5.19
N ALA A 285 0.86 14.47 -5.18
CA ALA A 285 0.78 13.65 -3.99
C ALA A 285 1.93 13.98 -3.04
N SER A 286 1.63 14.07 -1.74
CA SER A 286 2.67 14.11 -0.72
C SER A 286 3.34 12.75 -0.64
N ILE A 287 4.67 12.72 -0.66
CA ILE A 287 5.44 11.48 -0.56
C ILE A 287 6.12 11.47 0.80
N ASN A 288 5.86 10.40 1.55
CA ASN A 288 6.28 10.30 2.94
C ASN A 288 7.02 8.99 3.18
N LEU A 289 8.21 9.12 3.73
CA LEU A 289 9.16 8.05 3.95
C LEU A 289 9.18 7.68 5.41
N ILE A 290 8.92 6.41 5.69
CA ILE A 290 8.82 5.91 7.04
C ILE A 290 9.90 4.88 7.27
N MET A 291 10.80 5.20 8.20
CA MET A 291 11.84 4.28 8.64
C MET A 291 11.33 3.44 9.82
N ARG A 292 11.52 2.12 9.72
CA ARG A 292 11.25 1.20 10.83
C ARG A 292 12.25 1.38 11.96
N GLN A 293 11.81 1.05 13.17
CA GLN A 293 12.65 0.94 14.35
C GLN A 293 13.61 -0.25 14.22
N ASP A 294 14.72 -0.19 14.95
CA ASP A 294 15.62 -1.33 15.11
C ASP A 294 14.90 -2.54 15.74
N THR A 295 15.47 -3.72 15.57
CA THR A 295 14.95 -4.94 16.19
C THR A 295 16.11 -5.77 16.72
N THR A 296 15.80 -6.87 17.41
CA THR A 296 16.83 -7.82 17.88
C THR A 296 17.22 -8.84 16.81
N ARG A 297 16.78 -8.65 15.57
CA ARG A 297 17.24 -9.42 14.42
C ARG A 297 18.75 -9.22 14.23
N SER A 298 19.48 -10.31 14.04
CA SER A 298 20.87 -10.23 13.59
C SER A 298 20.90 -9.87 12.10
N SER A 299 21.54 -8.78 11.74
CA SER A 299 21.60 -8.28 10.35
C SER A 299 22.89 -7.53 10.10
N ALA A 300 23.33 -7.50 8.83
CA ALA A 300 24.56 -6.82 8.44
C ALA A 300 24.50 -5.31 8.72
N TYR A 301 23.31 -4.71 8.58
CA TYR A 301 23.05 -3.30 8.81
C TYR A 301 21.83 -3.14 9.73
N PRO A 302 21.91 -2.34 10.81
CA PRO A 302 20.75 -2.01 11.62
C PRO A 302 19.82 -1.05 10.85
N MET A 303 18.54 -0.97 11.22
CA MET A 303 17.58 -0.03 10.63
C MET A 303 18.04 1.42 10.79
N SER A 304 18.73 1.74 11.89
CA SER A 304 19.36 3.05 12.10
C SER A 304 20.39 3.42 11.03
N ALA A 305 21.08 2.46 10.39
CA ALA A 305 21.97 2.76 9.28
C ALA A 305 21.21 3.15 8.00
N TYR A 306 20.02 2.58 7.77
CA TYR A 306 19.13 3.02 6.68
C TYR A 306 18.51 4.39 6.99
N ALA A 307 18.19 4.67 8.25
CA ALA A 307 17.71 5.97 8.70
C ALA A 307 18.73 7.10 8.38
N GLN A 308 20.01 6.86 8.70
CA GLN A 308 21.11 7.83 8.51
C GLN A 308 21.29 8.30 7.06
N VAL A 309 20.96 7.45 6.08
CA VAL A 309 21.04 7.83 4.66
C VAL A 309 19.71 8.36 4.12
N LEU A 310 18.58 7.92 4.68
CA LEU A 310 17.26 8.30 4.18
C LEU A 310 16.82 9.68 4.66
N GLU A 311 17.04 10.00 5.93
CA GLU A 311 16.57 11.25 6.55
C GLU A 311 17.17 12.51 5.89
N PRO A 312 18.50 12.63 5.70
CA PRO A 312 19.07 13.83 5.08
C PRO A 312 18.53 14.05 3.65
N TRP A 313 18.41 12.97 2.88
CA TRP A 313 17.87 13.04 1.53
C TRP A 313 16.38 13.39 1.52
N ALA A 314 15.58 12.83 2.44
CA ALA A 314 14.16 13.17 2.56
C ALA A 314 13.98 14.66 2.85
N LEU A 315 14.76 15.23 3.76
CA LEU A 315 14.74 16.65 4.10
C LEU A 315 15.18 17.52 2.92
N GLU A 316 16.26 17.17 2.23
CA GLU A 316 16.74 17.86 1.03
C GLU A 316 15.66 17.90 -0.07
N GLN A 317 14.97 16.77 -0.27
CA GLN A 317 13.91 16.63 -1.26
C GLN A 317 12.54 17.14 -0.79
N ARG A 318 12.46 17.68 0.44
CA ARG A 318 11.24 18.16 1.09
C ARG A 318 10.12 17.11 1.12
N LEU A 319 10.50 15.89 1.41
CA LEU A 319 9.59 14.76 1.60
C LEU A 319 9.18 14.68 3.07
N GLY A 320 8.01 14.12 3.34
CA GLY A 320 7.66 13.76 4.71
C GLY A 320 8.59 12.66 5.21
N TYR A 321 9.06 12.77 6.44
CA TYR A 321 9.90 11.75 7.07
C TYR A 321 9.38 11.43 8.47
N ALA A 322 9.31 10.14 8.77
CA ALA A 322 8.95 9.65 10.10
C ALA A 322 9.86 8.48 10.48
N ASN A 323 10.28 8.43 11.74
CA ASN A 323 11.17 7.39 12.25
C ASN A 323 10.54 6.69 13.46
N LEU A 324 10.18 5.42 13.28
CA LEU A 324 9.56 4.63 14.34
C LEU A 324 10.48 4.43 15.54
N GLN A 325 11.81 4.56 15.39
CA GLN A 325 12.72 4.51 16.53
C GLN A 325 12.37 5.57 17.60
N CYS A 326 11.89 6.75 17.21
CA CYS A 326 11.41 7.76 18.16
C CYS A 326 10.24 7.27 19.02
N ALA A 327 9.32 6.52 18.42
CA ALA A 327 8.11 6.05 19.11
C ALA A 327 8.41 4.88 20.05
N PHE A 328 9.34 4.01 19.66
CA PHE A 328 9.75 2.84 20.44
C PHE A 328 10.78 3.18 21.52
N GLY A 329 11.54 4.27 21.35
CA GLY A 329 12.57 4.72 22.28
C GLY A 329 13.95 4.10 22.00
N PRO A 330 15.01 4.53 22.71
CA PRO A 330 16.39 4.17 22.37
C PRO A 330 16.81 2.74 22.77
N ASP A 331 16.15 2.14 23.78
CA ASP A 331 16.54 0.84 24.30
C ASP A 331 15.88 -0.32 23.52
N VAL A 332 16.59 -0.76 22.48
CA VAL A 332 16.15 -1.84 21.57
C VAL A 332 15.82 -3.14 22.32
N LYS A 333 16.66 -3.54 23.27
CA LYS A 333 16.45 -4.80 23.99
C LYS A 333 15.19 -4.73 24.84
N ARG A 334 14.98 -3.60 25.53
CA ARG A 334 13.82 -3.40 26.39
C ARG A 334 12.51 -3.39 25.62
N TYR A 335 12.39 -2.59 24.55
CA TYR A 335 11.13 -2.58 23.81
C TYR A 335 10.93 -3.88 23.04
N ALA A 336 11.98 -4.49 22.48
CA ALA A 336 11.83 -5.71 21.70
C ALA A 336 11.27 -6.87 22.52
N ALA A 337 11.64 -6.96 23.81
CA ALA A 337 11.12 -7.99 24.72
C ALA A 337 9.59 -7.94 24.92
N ALA A 338 8.95 -6.78 24.71
CA ALA A 338 7.51 -6.58 24.95
C ALA A 338 6.70 -6.25 23.68
N MET A 339 7.37 -5.72 22.65
CA MET A 339 6.72 -5.11 21.49
C MET A 339 7.04 -5.81 20.17
N ILE A 340 8.06 -6.65 20.12
CA ILE A 340 8.46 -7.41 18.94
C ILE A 340 8.21 -8.90 19.20
N GLY A 341 7.70 -9.59 18.19
CA GLY A 341 7.36 -10.99 18.24
C GLY A 341 8.59 -11.89 18.36
N PRO A 342 8.38 -13.21 18.58
CA PRO A 342 9.47 -14.17 18.78
C PRO A 342 10.37 -14.33 17.56
N ASP A 343 9.90 -13.97 16.37
CA ASP A 343 10.70 -13.92 15.14
C ASP A 343 11.71 -12.78 15.10
N LYS A 344 11.70 -11.90 16.11
CA LYS A 344 12.58 -10.73 16.26
C LYS A 344 12.41 -9.68 15.16
N ILE A 345 11.31 -9.72 14.40
CA ILE A 345 11.09 -8.87 13.23
C ILE A 345 9.75 -8.13 13.33
N HIS A 346 8.66 -8.87 13.55
CA HIS A 346 7.31 -8.32 13.46
C HIS A 346 6.84 -7.73 14.79
N PRO A 347 6.04 -6.66 14.79
CA PRO A 347 5.56 -6.10 16.03
C PRO A 347 4.43 -6.99 16.56
N VAL A 348 4.35 -7.12 17.88
CA VAL A 348 3.18 -7.74 18.51
C VAL A 348 1.98 -6.81 18.30
N PRO A 349 0.86 -7.27 17.69
CA PRO A 349 -0.28 -6.40 17.34
C PRO A 349 -0.84 -5.58 18.50
N ALA A 350 -0.89 -6.16 19.70
CA ALA A 350 -1.47 -5.53 20.89
C ALA A 350 -0.58 -4.41 21.47
N THR A 351 0.75 -4.52 21.34
CA THR A 351 1.73 -3.62 21.96
C THR A 351 2.48 -2.80 20.91
N GLY A 352 3.50 -3.36 20.26
CA GLY A 352 4.30 -2.66 19.25
C GLY A 352 3.46 -2.14 18.10
N GLY A 353 2.48 -2.93 17.67
CA GLY A 353 1.55 -2.52 16.63
C GLY A 353 0.70 -1.30 16.99
N LYS A 354 0.26 -1.23 18.25
CA LYS A 354 -0.46 -0.06 18.80
C LYS A 354 0.43 1.18 18.82
N VAL A 355 1.70 1.04 19.22
CA VAL A 355 2.67 2.15 19.23
C VAL A 355 2.83 2.75 17.83
N ILE A 356 2.96 1.91 16.81
CA ILE A 356 3.07 2.35 15.41
C ILE A 356 1.81 3.11 14.98
N ALA A 357 0.62 2.55 15.26
CA ALA A 357 -0.64 3.18 14.89
C ALA A 357 -0.85 4.54 15.59
N ASP A 358 -0.53 4.64 16.88
CA ASP A 358 -0.65 5.88 17.64
C ASP A 358 0.35 6.95 17.17
N TYR A 359 1.58 6.54 16.86
CA TYR A 359 2.60 7.44 16.33
C TYR A 359 2.17 8.04 14.99
N PHE A 360 1.73 7.23 14.02
CA PHE A 360 1.27 7.77 12.74
C PHE A 360 0.01 8.61 12.86
N TYR A 361 -0.92 8.21 13.72
CA TYR A 361 -2.10 9.03 13.97
C TYR A 361 -1.68 10.42 14.46
N GLY A 362 -0.81 10.49 15.49
CA GLY A 362 -0.30 11.74 16.03
C GLY A 362 0.43 12.57 14.98
N TRP A 363 1.35 11.93 14.26
CA TRP A 363 2.12 12.54 13.18
C TRP A 363 1.19 13.13 12.10
N ILE A 364 0.29 12.34 11.50
CA ILE A 364 -0.61 12.79 10.42
C ILE A 364 -1.59 13.88 10.89
N THR A 365 -2.04 13.84 12.14
CA THR A 365 -2.98 14.82 12.70
C THR A 365 -2.31 16.07 13.28
N GLY A 366 -0.97 16.16 13.26
CA GLY A 366 -0.23 17.31 13.76
C GLY A 366 -0.14 17.40 15.29
N ALA A 367 -0.37 16.30 16.01
CA ALA A 367 -0.05 16.26 17.44
C ALA A 367 1.48 16.30 17.61
N LYS A 368 1.99 17.06 18.61
CA LYS A 368 3.44 17.23 18.84
C LYS A 368 4.17 15.89 18.78
N ASP A 369 5.14 15.80 17.87
CA ASP A 369 5.97 14.62 17.72
C ASP A 369 6.80 14.43 19.00
N ARG A 370 6.87 13.20 19.53
CA ARG A 370 7.74 12.90 20.69
C ARG A 370 9.23 13.16 20.39
N CYS A 371 9.61 13.26 19.12
CA CYS A 371 10.97 13.59 18.70
C CYS A 371 11.33 15.08 18.96
N ASP A 372 10.35 15.99 18.98
CA ASP A 372 10.57 17.43 19.23
C ASP A 372 10.85 17.74 20.72
N ALA A 373 10.68 16.73 21.58
CA ALA A 373 10.99 16.78 23.00
C ALA A 373 12.32 16.08 23.31
N SER A 374 13.39 16.46 22.61
CA SER A 374 14.75 16.19 23.12
C SER A 374 15.10 17.27 24.16
N PRO A 375 15.64 16.93 25.34
CA PRO A 375 16.26 17.92 26.19
C PRO A 375 17.43 18.53 25.42
N LYS A 376 17.50 19.86 25.40
CA LYS A 376 18.70 20.57 24.96
C LYS A 376 19.91 20.19 25.81
#